data_AF-A0A2E9VW26-F1
#
_entry.id   AF-A0A2E9VW26-F1
#
_cell.length_a   1.000
_cell.length_b   1.000
_cell.length_c   1.000
_cell.angle_alpha   90.00
_cell.angle_beta   90.00
_cell.angle_gamma   90.00
#
_symmetry.space_group_name_H-M   'P 1'
#
loop_
_entity.id
_entity.type
_entity.pdbx_description
1 polymer ?
#
loop_
_entity_poly.entity_id
_entity_poly.type
_entity_poly.pdbx_seq_one_letter_code
_entity_poly.pdbx_strand_id
1 'polypeptide(L)' 'MTATDIKTDTFNLIVKDFRSEGWKKIEEYDNIDAWIDYGMVRLKKENVVLKFEWTNWEEGSVEGPDDVVQAIRFKYDLK' A
#
# COMPACT_ATOMS: atom_id res chain seq x y z
N MET A 1 2.59 -11.32 -4.77
CA MET A 1 3.94 -10.90 -4.31
C MET A 1 3.75 -9.80 -3.27
N THR A 2 4.72 -9.64 -2.36
CA THR A 2 4.73 -8.55 -1.38
C THR A 2 6.07 -7.81 -1.47
N ALA A 3 6.02 -6.47 -1.46
CA ALA A 3 7.16 -5.60 -1.20
C ALA A 3 7.03 -5.05 0.23
N THR A 4 8.11 -5.08 1.01
CA THR A 4 8.16 -4.73 2.44
C THR A 4 9.26 -3.69 2.69
N ASP A 5 9.42 -3.21 3.94
CA ASP A 5 10.40 -2.17 4.32
C ASP A 5 10.22 -0.86 3.50
N ILE A 6 8.96 -0.54 3.19
CA ILE A 6 8.60 0.69 2.50
C ILE A 6 8.54 1.80 3.55
N LYS A 7 9.52 2.70 3.51
CA LYS A 7 9.60 3.89 4.37
C LYS A 7 8.26 4.61 4.42
N THR A 8 7.81 4.99 5.63
CA THR A 8 6.48 5.57 5.88
C THR A 8 6.12 6.71 4.91
N ASP A 9 7.06 7.61 4.63
CA ASP A 9 6.84 8.71 3.69
C ASP A 9 6.60 8.22 2.26
N THR A 10 7.38 7.22 1.81
CA THR A 10 7.20 6.57 0.51
C THR A 10 5.90 5.77 0.45
N PHE A 11 5.56 5.04 1.50
CA PHE A 11 4.29 4.32 1.61
C PHE A 11 3.10 5.28 1.46
N ASN A 12 3.10 6.38 2.20
CA ASN A 12 2.06 7.41 2.14
C ASN A 12 1.98 8.05 0.75
N LEU A 13 3.12 8.29 0.11
CA LEU A 13 3.19 8.78 -1.27
C LEU A 13 2.55 7.79 -2.26
N ILE A 14 2.91 6.50 -2.18
CA ILE A 14 2.35 5.47 -3.06
C ILE A 14 0.83 5.39 -2.91
N VAL A 15 0.32 5.31 -1.68
CA VAL A 15 -1.13 5.25 -1.43
C VAL A 15 -1.85 6.48 -1.98
N LYS A 16 -1.27 7.68 -1.78
CA LYS A 16 -1.82 8.94 -2.31
C LYS A 16 -1.84 8.94 -3.84
N ASP A 17 -0.75 8.57 -4.48
CA ASP A 17 -0.62 8.54 -5.94
C ASP A 17 -1.62 7.58 -6.56
N PHE A 18 -1.72 6.35 -6.04
CA PHE A 18 -2.68 5.36 -6.52
C PHE A 18 -4.12 5.87 -6.42
N ARG A 19 -4.49 6.52 -5.31
CA ARG A 19 -5.82 7.15 -5.18
C ARG A 19 -6.04 8.24 -6.23
N SER A 20 -5.02 9.05 -6.53
CA SER A 20 -5.10 10.10 -7.58
C SER A 20 -5.16 9.53 -9.00
N GLU A 21 -4.57 8.35 -9.23
CA GLU A 21 -4.59 7.61 -10.50
C GLU A 21 -5.89 6.80 -10.70
N GLY A 22 -6.89 7.03 -9.85
CA GLY A 22 -8.23 6.45 -9.98
C GLY A 22 -8.42 5.09 -9.31
N TRP A 23 -7.47 4.63 -8.50
CA TRP A 23 -7.69 3.46 -7.66
C TRP A 23 -8.69 3.80 -6.55
N LYS A 24 -9.66 2.90 -6.34
CA LYS A 24 -10.73 3.08 -5.35
C LYS A 24 -10.41 2.33 -4.07
N LYS A 25 -10.57 2.99 -2.93
CA LYS A 25 -10.55 2.34 -1.63
C LYS A 25 -11.78 1.43 -1.50
N ILE A 26 -11.56 0.14 -1.28
CA ILE A 26 -12.64 -0.85 -1.13
C ILE A 26 -12.74 -1.42 0.28
N GLU A 27 -11.68 -1.27 1.07
CA GLU A 27 -11.60 -1.70 2.46
C GLU A 27 -10.52 -0.87 3.17
N GLU A 28 -10.74 -0.59 4.44
CA GLU A 28 -9.76 0.04 5.33
C GLU A 28 -9.96 -0.51 6.73
N TYR A 29 -8.87 -0.73 7.46
CA TYR A 29 -8.90 -1.03 8.87
C TYR A 29 -9.25 0.23 9.67
N ASP A 30 -10.30 0.17 10.49
CA ASP A 30 -10.94 1.33 11.11
C ASP A 30 -11.16 1.21 12.63
N ASN A 31 -10.41 0.34 13.31
CA ASN A 31 -10.41 0.29 14.78
C ASN A 31 -9.72 1.52 15.41
N ILE A 32 -9.83 1.64 16.75
CA ILE A 32 -9.30 2.78 17.52
C ILE A 32 -7.80 3.01 17.38
N ASP A 33 -7.07 1.96 17.01
CA ASP A 33 -5.62 1.89 16.84
C ASP A 33 -5.19 2.06 15.36
N ALA A 34 -6.16 2.25 14.45
CA ALA A 34 -5.90 2.45 13.04
C ALA A 34 -4.93 3.61 12.78
N TRP A 35 -3.88 3.32 12.01
CA TRP A 35 -2.80 4.25 11.67
C TRP A 35 -2.02 4.80 12.88
N ILE A 36 -2.12 4.14 14.04
CA ILE A 36 -1.31 4.42 15.23
C ILE A 36 -0.26 3.32 15.39
N ASP A 37 -0.69 2.05 15.46
CA ASP A 37 0.18 0.87 15.53
C ASP A 37 0.08 -0.01 14.28
N TYR A 38 -1.11 -0.07 13.69
CA TYR A 38 -1.44 -0.84 12.50
C TYR A 38 -2.39 -0.05 11.60
N GLY A 39 -2.09 -0.05 10.30
CA GLY A 39 -2.94 0.52 9.27
C GLY A 39 -3.04 -0.45 8.10
N MET A 40 -4.22 -0.55 7.50
CA MET A 40 -4.42 -1.35 6.30
C MET A 40 -5.45 -0.70 5.42
N VAL A 41 -5.18 -0.68 4.12
CA VAL A 41 -6.13 -0.23 3.10
C VAL A 41 -6.02 -1.11 1.87
N ARG A 42 -7.18 -1.52 1.32
CA ARG A 42 -7.24 -2.17 0.00
C ARG A 42 -7.67 -1.17 -1.06
N LEU A 43 -6.85 -1.04 -2.09
CA LEU A 43 -7.13 -0.24 -3.28
C LEU A 43 -7.43 -1.16 -4.46
N LYS A 44 -8.46 -0.83 -5.23
CA LYS A 44 -8.89 -1.60 -6.41
C LYS A 44 -8.98 -0.71 -7.65
N LYS A 45 -8.48 -1.23 -8.77
CA LYS A 45 -8.71 -0.67 -10.10
C LYS A 45 -8.99 -1.83 -11.06
N GLU A 46 -10.15 -1.77 -11.71
CA GLU A 46 -10.65 -2.86 -12.57
C GLU A 46 -10.67 -4.21 -11.83
N ASN A 47 -9.88 -5.19 -12.28
CA ASN A 47 -9.78 -6.53 -11.69
C ASN A 47 -8.57 -6.69 -10.77
N VAL A 48 -7.79 -5.63 -10.52
CA VAL A 48 -6.61 -5.66 -9.65
C VAL A 48 -6.93 -5.09 -8.29
N VAL A 49 -6.52 -5.81 -7.24
CA VAL A 49 -6.58 -5.36 -5.86
C VAL A 49 -5.16 -5.34 -5.29
N LEU A 50 -4.81 -4.24 -4.64
CA LEU A 50 -3.60 -4.08 -3.86
C LEU A 50 -3.98 -3.93 -2.38
N LYS A 51 -3.26 -4.63 -1.52
CA LYS A 51 -3.35 -4.48 -0.07
C LYS A 51 -2.13 -3.70 0.39
N PHE A 52 -2.36 -2.55 1.00
CA PHE A 52 -1.34 -1.75 1.65
C PHE A 52 -1.46 -1.97 3.14
N GLU A 53 -0.37 -2.34 3.79
CA GLU A 53 -0.29 -2.47 5.24
C GLU A 53 0.84 -1.62 5.77
N TRP A 54 0.66 -1.08 6.96
CA TRP A 54 1.66 -0.31 7.66
C TRP A 54 1.63 -0.68 9.12
N THR A 55 2.79 -0.82 9.73
CA THR A 55 2.90 -0.87 11.20
C THR A 55 3.96 0.08 11.68
N ASN A 56 3.87 0.50 12.94
CA ASN A 56 4.87 1.36 13.56
C ASN A 56 6.23 0.65 13.79
N TRP A 57 6.31 -0.67 13.55
CA TRP A 57 7.52 -1.49 13.75
C TRP A 57 8.19 -1.92 12.44
N GLU A 58 7.39 -2.28 11.43
CA GLU A 58 7.87 -2.87 10.16
C GLU A 58 7.72 -1.91 8.96
N GLU A 59 7.26 -0.69 9.22
CA GLU A 59 6.91 0.31 8.21
C GLU A 59 5.84 -0.21 7.22
N GLY A 60 5.92 0.20 5.96
CA GLY A 60 4.95 -0.11 4.94
C GLY A 60 5.24 -1.39 4.16
N SER A 61 4.17 -2.00 3.66
CA SER A 61 4.21 -3.06 2.68
C SER A 61 3.07 -2.94 1.68
N VAL A 62 3.27 -3.50 0.49
CA VAL A 62 2.23 -3.65 -0.53
C VAL A 62 2.22 -5.06 -1.06
N GLU A 63 1.04 -5.68 -1.06
CA GLU A 63 0.78 -7.01 -1.60
C GLU A 63 -0.17 -6.92 -2.80
N GLY A 64 0.12 -7.70 -3.84
CA GLY A 64 -0.70 -7.78 -5.03
C GLY A 64 -0.15 -8.70 -6.12
N PRO A 65 -0.69 -8.61 -7.35
CA PRO A 65 -0.13 -9.28 -8.52
C PRO A 65 1.34 -8.91 -8.74
N ASP A 66 2.12 -9.89 -9.22
CA ASP A 66 3.57 -9.78 -9.36
C ASP A 66 4.00 -8.61 -10.25
N ASP A 67 3.41 -8.51 -11.44
CA ASP A 67 3.66 -7.47 -12.43
C ASP A 67 3.38 -6.06 -11.87
N VAL A 68 2.31 -5.91 -11.09
CA VAL A 68 1.92 -4.63 -10.50
C VAL A 68 2.85 -4.24 -9.35
N VAL A 69 3.20 -5.19 -8.48
CA VAL A 69 4.14 -4.93 -7.37
C VAL A 69 5.54 -4.63 -7.89
N GLN A 70 6.00 -5.31 -8.95
CA GLN A 70 7.27 -5.00 -9.62
C GLN A 70 7.26 -3.61 -10.25
N ALA A 71 6.15 -3.19 -10.86
CA ALA A 71 6.00 -1.84 -11.38
C ALA A 71 6.07 -0.77 -10.28
N ILE A 72 5.51 -1.05 -9.10
CA ILE A 72 5.63 -0.17 -7.92
C ILE A 72 7.09 -0.11 -7.45
N ARG A 73 7.77 -1.27 -7.33
CA ARG A 73 9.19 -1.31 -6.95
C ARG A 73 10.05 -0.46 -7.87
N PHE A 74 9.84 -0.58 -9.17
CA PHE A 74 10.59 0.22 -10.16
C PHE A 74 10.25 1.71 -10.09
N LYS A 75 8.97 2.08 -9.97
CA LYS A 75 8.53 3.48 -9.94
C LYS A 75 9.04 4.23 -8.70
N TYR A 76 9.12 3.55 -7.56
CA TYR A 76 9.46 4.16 -6.27
C TYR A 76 10.83 3.74 -5.72
N ASP A 77 11.66 3.07 -6.54
CA ASP A 77 13.00 2.59 -6.18
C ASP A 77 13.02 1.75 -4.90
N LEU A 78 12.08 0.81 -4.79
CA LEU A 78 11.95 -0.09 -3.65
C LEU A 78 12.79 -1.36 -3.85
N LYS A 79 13.30 -1.92 -2.75
CA LYS A 79 14.09 -3.16 -2.75
C LYS A 79 13.23 -4.43 -2.87
#